data_AF-X0X718-F1
#
_entry.id   AF-X0X718-F1
#
_cell.length_a   1.000
_cell.length_b   1.000
_cell.length_c   1.000
_cell.angle_alpha   90.00
_cell.angle_beta   90.00
_cell.angle_gamma   90.00
#
_symmetry.space_group_name_H-M   'P 1'
#
loop_
_entity.id
_entity.type
_entity.pdbx_description
1 polymer ?
#
loop_
_entity_poly.entity_id
_entity_poly.type
_entity_poly.pdbx_seq_one_letter_code
_entity_poly.pdbx_strand_id
1 'polypeptide(L)' 'NSSLIGSREILLSYDTMKKAEEIARKMTYIELSKDPRYMDEYVSSLFFPHTDLEKFPSIKKVKEWDE' A
#
# COMPACT_ATOMS: atom_id res chain seq x y z
N ASN A 1 2.61 -12.26 -9.13
CA ASN A 1 1.21 -12.41 -8.66
C ASN A 1 1.25 -13.16 -7.33
N SER A 2 1.20 -12.44 -6.21
CA SER A 2 1.26 -13.04 -4.86
C SER A 2 0.03 -13.88 -4.54
N SER A 3 -1.14 -13.50 -5.04
CA SER A 3 -2.39 -14.26 -4.88
C SER A 3 -2.26 -15.69 -5.42
N LEU A 4 -1.82 -15.85 -6.67
CA LEU A 4 -1.65 -17.17 -7.30
C LEU A 4 -0.59 -18.03 -6.59
N ILE A 5 0.52 -17.42 -6.19
CA ILE A 5 1.58 -18.13 -5.45
C ILE A 5 1.02 -18.61 -4.11
N GLY A 6 0.37 -17.74 -3.34
CA GLY A 6 -0.25 -18.09 -2.06
C GLY A 6 -1.28 -19.21 -2.19
N SER A 7 -2.13 -19.18 -3.23
CA SER A 7 -3.09 -20.27 -3.49
C SER A 7 -2.39 -21.61 -3.74
N ARG A 8 -1.29 -21.61 -4.49
CA ARG A 8 -0.49 -22.82 -4.70
C ARG A 8 0.14 -23.33 -3.41
N GLU A 9 0.69 -22.45 -2.58
CA GLU A 9 1.31 -22.84 -1.31
C GLU A 9 0.28 -23.40 -0.32
N ILE A 10 -0.92 -22.80 -0.25
CA ILE A 10 -2.04 -23.31 0.56
C ILE A 10 -2.50 -24.69 0.07
N LEU A 11 -2.57 -24.90 -1.25
CA LEU A 11 -2.96 -26.17 -1.84
C LEU A 11 -1.98 -27.31 -1.51
N LEU A 12 -0.68 -27.01 -1.42
CA LEU A 12 0.37 -28.01 -1.24
C LEU A 12 0.76 -28.22 0.24
N SER A 13 0.33 -27.37 1.17
CA SER A 13 0.77 -27.38 2.56
C SER A 13 -0.35 -27.06 3.55
N TYR A 14 -0.70 -28.04 4.38
CA TYR A 14 -1.68 -27.88 5.46
C TYR A 14 -1.25 -26.84 6.51
N ASP A 15 0.04 -26.76 6.82
CA ASP A 15 0.57 -25.74 7.73
C ASP A 15 0.42 -24.33 7.16
N THR A 16 0.61 -24.18 5.84
CA THR A 16 0.41 -22.89 5.16
C THR A 16 -1.05 -22.49 5.14
N MET A 17 -1.96 -23.44 4.94
CA MET A 17 -3.40 -23.21 5.07
C MET A 17 -3.76 -22.68 6.47
N LYS A 18 -3.29 -23.35 7.53
CA LYS A 18 -3.52 -22.90 8.93
C LYS A 18 -2.96 -21.51 9.20
N LYS A 19 -1.75 -21.22 8.71
CA LYS A 19 -1.14 -19.89 8.85
C LYS A 19 -1.96 -18.81 8.15
N ALA A 20 -2.46 -19.10 6.94
CA ALA A 20 -3.32 -18.16 6.21
C ALA A 20 -4.62 -17.86 6.97
N GLU A 21 -5.25 -18.89 7.58
CA GLU A 21 -6.41 -18.69 8.45
C GLU A 21 -6.09 -17.86 9.70
N GLU A 22 -4.96 -18.10 10.35
CA GLU A 22 -4.52 -17.32 11.52
C GLU A 22 -4.28 -15.85 11.15
N ILE A 23 -3.63 -15.59 10.02
CA ILE A 23 -3.42 -14.24 9.50
C ILE A 23 -4.76 -13.56 9.24
N ALA A 24 -5.68 -14.25 8.54
CA ALA A 24 -7.00 -13.71 8.24
C ALA A 24 -7.77 -13.33 9.52
N ARG A 25 -7.66 -14.13 10.60
CA ARG A 25 -8.27 -13.81 11.91
C ARG A 25 -7.65 -12.59 12.60
N LYS A 26 -6.37 -12.30 12.34
CA LYS A 26 -5.65 -11.15 12.92
C LYS A 26 -5.79 -9.88 12.08
N MET A 27 -6.27 -9.97 10.84
CA MET A 27 -6.48 -8.81 9.98
C MET A 27 -7.64 -7.97 10.48
N THR A 28 -7.39 -6.67 10.66
CA THR A 28 -8.43 -5.69 10.97
C THR A 28 -8.67 -4.83 9.73
N TYR A 29 -9.92 -4.81 9.27
CA TYR A 29 -10.33 -3.94 8.17
C TYR A 29 -10.47 -2.50 8.64
N ILE A 30 -9.88 -1.56 7.90
CA ILE A 30 -9.96 -0.12 8.15
C ILE A 30 -10.80 0.52 7.05
N GLU A 31 -11.91 1.15 7.44
CA GLU A 31 -12.83 1.81 6.51
C GLU A 31 -12.35 3.22 6.16
N LEU A 32 -11.64 3.34 5.05
CA LEU A 32 -11.04 4.61 4.60
C LEU A 32 -12.09 5.63 4.14
N SER A 33 -13.27 5.20 3.68
CA SER A 33 -14.30 6.14 3.20
C SER A 33 -14.90 7.02 4.30
N LYS A 34 -14.72 6.63 5.57
CA LYS A 34 -15.20 7.39 6.73
C LYS A 34 -14.15 8.34 7.30
N ASP A 35 -12.90 8.26 6.84
CA ASP A 35 -11.84 9.16 7.26
C ASP A 35 -11.78 10.35 6.28
N PRO A 36 -12.15 11.57 6.68
CA PRO A 36 -12.10 12.73 5.78
C PRO A 36 -10.69 12.98 5.24
N ARG A 37 -9.63 12.60 5.96
CA ARG A 37 -8.24 12.77 5.54
C ARG A 37 -7.89 11.93 4.31
N TYR A 38 -8.61 10.82 4.09
CA TYR A 38 -8.39 9.98 2.90
C TYR A 38 -8.63 10.77 1.62
N MET A 39 -9.69 11.59 1.57
CA MET A 39 -10.00 12.39 0.39
C MET A 39 -8.96 13.48 0.15
N ASP A 40 -8.45 14.12 1.21
CA ASP A 40 -7.39 15.13 1.11
C ASP A 40 -6.09 14.54 0.56
N GLU A 41 -5.67 13.36 1.06
CA GLU A 41 -4.48 12.64 0.56
C GLU A 41 -4.69 12.13 -0.86
N TYR A 42 -5.89 11.61 -1.19
CA TYR A 42 -6.21 11.18 -2.54
C TYR A 42 -6.09 12.33 -3.54
N VAL A 43 -6.72 13.48 -3.28
CA VAL A 43 -6.64 14.66 -4.16
C VAL A 43 -5.20 15.16 -4.30
N SER A 44 -4.44 15.17 -3.20
CA SER A 44 -3.03 15.58 -3.22
C SER A 44 -2.14 14.66 -4.08
N SER A 45 -2.50 13.38 -4.19
CA SER A 45 -1.79 12.40 -5.01
C SER A 45 -2.08 12.49 -6.52
N LEU A 46 -3.05 13.30 -6.94
CA LEU A 46 -3.42 13.44 -8.36
C LEU A 46 -2.46 14.33 -9.17
N PHE A 47 -1.56 15.05 -8.51
CA PHE A 47 -0.52 15.86 -9.17
C PHE A 47 0.81 15.12 -9.13
N PHE A 48 1.62 15.22 -10.20
CA PHE A 48 2.93 14.57 -10.23
C PHE A 48 4.03 15.45 -9.63
N PRO A 49 4.92 14.89 -8.78
CA PRO A 49 4.86 13.54 -8.20
C PRO A 49 3.84 13.42 -7.05
N HIS A 50 3.49 14.55 -6.44
CA HIS A 50 2.46 14.78 -5.43
C HIS A 50 2.37 16.31 -5.21
N THR A 51 1.26 16.85 -4.68
CA THR A 51 1.16 18.29 -4.37
C THR A 51 2.20 18.73 -3.33
N ASP A 52 2.49 17.87 -2.35
CA ASP A 52 3.58 18.02 -1.37
C ASP A 52 4.87 17.34 -1.88
N LEU A 53 5.87 18.14 -2.28
CA LEU A 53 7.15 17.68 -2.79
C LEU A 53 8.12 17.19 -1.70
N GLU A 54 7.89 17.52 -0.43
CA GLU A 54 8.73 17.02 0.67
C GLU A 54 8.60 15.50 0.83
N LYS A 55 7.46 14.92 0.41
CA LYS A 55 7.24 13.47 0.35
C LYS A 55 8.10 12.77 -0.73
N PHE A 56 8.71 13.53 -1.66
CA PHE A 56 9.48 13.02 -2.80
C PHE A 56 10.91 13.59 -2.83
N PRO A 57 11.74 13.28 -1.81
CA PRO A 57 13.08 13.85 -1.67
C PRO A 57 14.01 13.50 -2.83
N SER A 58 13.76 12.40 -3.56
CA SER A 58 14.53 12.03 -4.75
C SER A 58 14.36 13.02 -5.91
N ILE A 59 13.18 13.62 -6.06
CA ILE A 59 12.88 14.59 -7.14
C ILE A 59 13.28 16.01 -6.73
N LYS A 60 13.10 16.37 -5.46
CA LYS A 60 13.52 17.66 -4.92
C LYS A 60 15.01 17.94 -5.18
N LYS A 61 15.86 16.91 -4.97
CA LYS A 61 17.29 16.99 -5.28
C LYS A 61 17.61 17.23 -6.76
N VAL A 62 16.81 16.73 -7.68
CA VAL A 62 17.05 16.94 -9.13
C VAL A 62 16.68 18.38 -9.51
N LYS A 63 15.60 18.92 -8.94
CA LYS A 63 15.16 20.29 -9.20
C LYS A 63 16.17 21.34 -8.73
N GLU A 64 16.87 21.09 -7.62
CA GLU A 64 17.95 21.95 -7.10
C GLU A 64 19.22 21.96 -7.99
N TRP A 65 19.35 21.00 -8.93
CA TRP A 65 20.50 20.95 -9.87
C TRP A 65 20.20 21.66 -11.19
N ASP A 66 18.92 21.90 -11.49
CA ASP A 66 18.44 22.59 -12.69
C ASP A 66 18.19 24.10 -12.44
N GLU A 67 18.31 24.57 -11.19
CA GLU A 67 18.33 26.00 -10.79
C GLU A 67 19.77 26.51 -10.61
#